data_AF-A0A0D0MZV2-F1
#
_entry.id   AF-A0A0D0MZV2-F1
#
_cell.length_a   1.000
_cell.length_b   1.000
_cell.length_c   1.000
_cell.angle_alpha   90.00
_cell.angle_beta   90.00
_cell.angle_gamma   90.00
#
_symmetry.space_group_name_H-M   'P 1'
#
loop_
_entity.id
_entity.type
_entity.pdbx_description
1 polymer ?
#
loop_
_entity_poly.entity_id
_entity_poly.type
_entity_poly.pdbx_seq_one_letter_code
_entity_poly.pdbx_strand_id
1 'polypeptide(L)'
;MSISPALIRQLVETELSRIPDARVQTHIRSLLVEPVEIMREWDYGTPGEAYPCWTVLNHEASNTGIAYCESGFGPQAPWGLVVLSGANDMSIGMDSGWFFSLAEAYFESSAATDLSIWRVFRQKGEETYPGTALTPESDWASTWEEIYRLRAADPAARYHCGHSVIHR
;
A
#
# COMPACT_ATOMS: atom_id res chain seq x y z
N MET A 1 16.07 -21.45 -1.48
CA MET A 1 15.04 -21.96 -2.42
C MET A 1 14.87 -20.89 -3.48
N SER A 2 14.78 -21.24 -4.76
CA SER A 2 14.48 -20.23 -5.79
C SER A 2 13.01 -19.80 -5.67
N ILE A 3 12.75 -18.50 -5.62
CA ILE A 3 11.39 -17.98 -5.69
C ILE A 3 10.81 -18.33 -7.07
N SER A 4 9.52 -18.67 -7.11
CA SER A 4 8.79 -18.99 -8.33
C SER A 4 7.43 -18.29 -8.34
N PRO A 5 6.80 -18.11 -9.52
CA PRO A 5 5.48 -17.51 -9.60
C PRO A 5 4.43 -18.23 -8.73
N ALA A 6 4.50 -19.56 -8.69
CA ALA A 6 3.59 -20.39 -7.88
C ALA A 6 3.76 -20.16 -6.37
N LEU A 7 5.01 -20.00 -5.90
CA LEU A 7 5.28 -19.67 -4.51
C LEU A 7 4.75 -18.29 -4.14
N ILE A 8 4.95 -17.30 -5.02
CA ILE A 8 4.45 -15.94 -4.80
C ILE A 8 2.92 -15.91 -4.78
N ARG A 9 2.23 -16.62 -5.69
CA ARG A 9 0.77 -16.75 -5.63
C ARG A 9 0.30 -17.33 -4.30
N GLN A 10 0.94 -18.40 -3.83
CA GLN A 10 0.58 -19.01 -2.55
C GLN A 10 0.79 -18.05 -1.37
N LEU A 11 1.86 -17.26 -1.40
CA LEU A 11 2.12 -16.23 -0.39
C LEU A 11 1.03 -15.15 -0.42
N VAL A 12 0.72 -14.60 -1.59
CA VAL A 12 -0.37 -13.62 -1.78
C VAL A 12 -1.70 -14.16 -1.24
N GLU A 13 -2.08 -15.38 -1.59
CA GLU A 13 -3.33 -16.00 -1.09
C GLU A 13 -3.32 -16.17 0.43
N THR A 14 -2.18 -16.55 1.00
CA THR A 14 -2.02 -16.69 2.46
C THR A 14 -2.23 -15.35 3.15
N GLU A 15 -1.65 -14.27 2.63
CA GLU A 15 -1.80 -12.95 3.23
C GLU A 15 -3.19 -12.36 3.01
N LEU A 16 -3.79 -12.55 1.82
CA LEU A 16 -5.18 -12.15 1.56
C LEU A 16 -6.18 -12.80 2.51
N SER A 17 -5.96 -14.06 2.88
CA SER A 17 -6.82 -14.77 3.84
C SER A 17 -6.86 -14.13 5.23
N ARG A 18 -5.88 -13.26 5.56
CA ARG A 18 -5.81 -12.53 6.83
C ARG A 18 -6.61 -11.22 6.81
N ILE A 19 -7.10 -10.79 5.65
CA ILE A 19 -7.91 -9.59 5.50
C ILE A 19 -9.39 -10.00 5.61
N PRO A 20 -10.10 -9.69 6.71
CA PRO A 20 -11.49 -10.09 6.90
C PRO A 20 -12.49 -9.30 6.03
N ASP A 21 -12.13 -8.08 5.59
CA ASP A 21 -13.04 -7.24 4.79
C ASP A 21 -13.13 -7.77 3.35
N ALA A 22 -14.31 -8.29 2.99
CA ALA A 22 -14.57 -8.88 1.68
C ALA A 22 -14.47 -7.86 0.53
N ARG A 23 -14.72 -6.56 0.79
CA ARG A 23 -14.59 -5.50 -0.22
C ARG A 23 -13.14 -5.33 -0.60
N VAL A 24 -12.27 -5.29 0.41
CA VAL A 24 -10.82 -5.19 0.23
C VAL A 24 -10.27 -6.43 -0.49
N GLN A 25 -10.64 -7.64 -0.04
CA GLN A 25 -10.22 -8.86 -0.73
C GLN A 25 -10.65 -8.89 -2.19
N THR A 26 -11.91 -8.53 -2.47
CA THR A 26 -12.45 -8.52 -3.85
C THR A 26 -11.67 -7.54 -4.71
N HIS A 27 -11.38 -6.35 -4.18
CA HIS A 27 -10.68 -5.32 -4.93
C HIS A 27 -9.21 -5.69 -5.19
N ILE A 28 -8.49 -6.19 -4.19
CA ILE A 28 -7.13 -6.69 -4.40
C ILE A 28 -7.13 -7.77 -5.48
N ARG A 29 -8.05 -8.74 -5.41
CA ARG A 29 -8.18 -9.82 -6.39
C ARG A 29 -8.42 -9.32 -7.81
N SER A 30 -9.18 -8.23 -7.99
CA SER A 30 -9.38 -7.65 -9.32
C SER A 30 -8.13 -6.99 -9.91
N LEU A 31 -7.14 -6.66 -9.09
CA LEU A 31 -5.89 -6.00 -9.49
C LEU A 31 -4.69 -6.95 -9.52
N LEU A 32 -4.85 -8.19 -9.06
CA LEU A 32 -3.80 -9.19 -9.10
C LEU A 32 -3.42 -9.52 -10.55
N VAL A 33 -2.12 -9.64 -10.77
CA VAL A 33 -1.55 -10.15 -12.01
C VAL A 33 -0.86 -11.49 -11.78
N GLU A 34 -0.62 -12.24 -12.85
CA GLU A 34 0.26 -13.40 -12.76
C GLU A 34 1.65 -12.94 -12.33
N PRO A 35 2.23 -13.49 -11.23
CA PRO A 35 3.48 -12.98 -10.72
C PRO A 35 4.59 -13.03 -11.76
N VAL A 36 5.18 -11.87 -12.04
CA VAL A 36 6.25 -11.70 -13.02
C VAL A 36 7.49 -11.15 -12.34
N GLU A 37 8.63 -11.77 -12.63
CA GLU A 37 9.93 -11.30 -12.15
C GLU A 37 10.38 -10.11 -13.00
N ILE A 38 10.76 -9.03 -12.33
CA ILE A 38 11.29 -7.81 -12.92
C ILE A 38 12.54 -7.44 -12.14
N MET A 39 13.65 -7.27 -12.84
CA MET A 39 14.87 -6.69 -12.26
C MET A 39 14.64 -5.19 -12.04
N ARG A 40 14.74 -4.74 -10.79
CA ARG A 40 14.56 -3.33 -10.42
C ARG A 40 15.84 -2.78 -9.81
N GLU A 41 16.23 -1.59 -10.25
CA GLU A 41 17.45 -0.92 -9.81
C GLU A 41 17.38 -0.54 -8.32
N TRP A 42 18.54 -0.45 -7.68
CA TRP A 42 18.69 -0.07 -6.29
C TRP A 42 19.48 1.24 -6.17
N ASP A 43 18.78 2.33 -5.83
CA ASP A 43 19.39 3.68 -5.80
C ASP A 43 20.56 3.82 -4.81
N TYR A 44 20.60 2.98 -3.78
CA TYR A 44 21.64 3.00 -2.76
C TYR A 44 22.81 2.05 -3.06
N GLY A 45 22.72 1.34 -4.18
CA GLY A 45 23.71 0.38 -4.63
C GLY A 45 24.83 0.99 -5.48
N THR A 46 25.64 0.10 -6.02
CA THR A 46 26.54 0.43 -7.13
C THR A 46 25.75 0.69 -8.41
N PRO A 47 26.25 1.53 -9.34
CA PRO A 47 25.56 1.77 -10.61
C PRO A 47 25.24 0.48 -11.36
N GLY A 48 23.97 0.29 -11.72
CA GLY A 48 23.46 -0.91 -12.39
C GLY A 48 23.16 -2.09 -11.45
N GLU A 49 23.30 -1.91 -10.14
CA GLU A 49 22.85 -2.88 -9.15
C GLU A 49 21.31 -2.98 -9.18
N ALA A 50 20.81 -4.19 -9.33
CA ALA A 50 19.39 -4.48 -9.42
C ALA A 50 19.05 -5.79 -8.73
N TYR A 51 17.82 -5.86 -8.21
CA TYR A 51 17.32 -7.03 -7.49
C TYR A 51 16.07 -7.59 -8.17
N PRO A 52 15.89 -8.93 -8.15
CA PRO A 52 14.70 -9.56 -8.67
C PRO A 52 13.50 -9.24 -7.77
N CYS A 53 12.51 -8.56 -8.34
CA CYS A 53 11.25 -8.23 -7.69
C CYS A 53 10.10 -8.93 -8.41
N TRP A 54 9.15 -9.47 -7.67
CA TRP A 54 7.98 -10.16 -8.21
C TRP A 54 6.77 -9.24 -8.16
N THR A 55 6.37 -8.67 -9.29
CA THR A 55 5.16 -7.85 -9.36
C THR A 55 3.93 -8.75 -9.22
N VAL A 56 3.04 -8.42 -8.28
CA VAL A 56 1.83 -9.23 -7.97
C VAL A 56 0.53 -8.48 -8.15
N LEU A 57 0.56 -7.15 -8.12
CA LEU A 57 -0.61 -6.29 -8.24
C LEU A 57 -0.26 -5.09 -9.11
N ASN A 58 -1.13 -4.79 -10.08
CA ASN A 58 -1.01 -3.60 -10.91
C ASN A 58 -2.22 -2.69 -10.71
N HIS A 59 -1.96 -1.41 -10.49
CA HIS A 59 -2.95 -0.36 -10.50
C HIS A 59 -2.61 0.64 -11.63
N GLU A 60 -3.07 0.31 -12.83
CA GLU A 60 -2.72 1.04 -14.06
C GLU A 60 -3.12 2.51 -14.01
N ALA A 61 -4.26 2.83 -13.37
CA ALA A 61 -4.78 4.20 -13.29
C ALA A 61 -3.81 5.18 -12.61
N SER A 62 -3.00 4.70 -11.65
CA SER A 62 -1.94 5.51 -11.01
C SER A 62 -0.53 5.17 -11.48
N ASN A 63 -0.37 4.26 -12.45
CA ASN A 63 0.94 3.72 -12.87
C ASN A 63 1.76 3.14 -11.70
N THR A 64 1.10 2.60 -10.67
CA THR A 64 1.76 1.97 -9.52
C THR A 64 1.30 0.54 -9.32
N GLY A 65 2.03 -0.22 -8.51
CA GLY A 65 1.72 -1.60 -8.18
C GLY A 65 2.38 -2.04 -6.88
N ILE A 66 2.23 -3.31 -6.56
CA ILE A 66 2.88 -3.95 -5.42
C ILE A 66 3.77 -5.08 -5.94
N ALA A 67 4.99 -5.12 -5.44
CA ALA A 67 5.95 -6.18 -5.71
C ALA A 67 6.45 -6.84 -4.42
N TYR A 68 6.82 -8.11 -4.51
CA TYR A 68 7.55 -8.83 -3.48
C TYR A 68 9.05 -8.86 -3.81
N CYS A 69 9.92 -8.51 -2.87
CA CYS A 69 11.37 -8.60 -3.03
C CYS A 69 12.05 -8.97 -1.70
N GLU A 70 12.86 -10.03 -1.70
CA GLU A 70 13.66 -10.40 -0.51
C GLU A 70 14.74 -9.36 -0.18
N SER A 71 15.16 -8.60 -1.19
CA SER A 71 16.21 -7.58 -1.14
C SER A 71 15.69 -6.15 -1.14
N GLY A 72 14.40 -5.94 -0.82
CA GLY A 72 13.81 -4.61 -0.67
C GLY A 72 14.39 -3.88 0.55
N PHE A 73 13.56 -3.52 1.53
CA PHE A 73 14.08 -3.04 2.82
C PHE A 73 14.46 -4.19 3.77
N GLY A 74 14.97 -5.28 3.20
CA GLY A 74 15.32 -6.52 3.87
C GLY A 74 14.12 -7.47 4.08
N PRO A 75 14.38 -8.69 4.62
CA PRO A 75 13.40 -9.78 4.67
C PRO A 75 12.21 -9.52 5.61
N GLN A 76 12.28 -8.47 6.43
CA GLN A 76 11.19 -8.09 7.32
C GLN A 76 10.13 -7.27 6.60
N ALA A 77 10.48 -6.52 5.55
CA ALA A 77 9.56 -5.68 4.80
C ALA A 77 9.65 -5.97 3.30
N PRO A 78 9.20 -7.16 2.84
CA PRO A 78 9.42 -7.60 1.47
C PRO A 78 8.37 -7.09 0.48
N TRP A 79 7.35 -6.37 0.93
CA TRP A 79 6.27 -5.86 0.07
C TRP A 79 6.52 -4.39 -0.26
N GLY A 80 6.78 -4.09 -1.53
CA GLY A 80 7.16 -2.76 -1.99
C GLY A 80 6.11 -2.14 -2.90
N LEU A 81 5.85 -0.84 -2.73
CA LEU A 81 5.17 -0.02 -3.73
C LEU A 81 6.14 0.28 -4.87
N VAL A 82 5.71 0.02 -6.10
CA VAL A 82 6.55 0.16 -7.28
C VAL A 82 5.83 0.90 -8.39
N VAL A 83 6.57 1.61 -9.24
CA VAL A 83 6.05 2.16 -10.49
C VAL A 83 6.04 1.06 -11.56
N LEU A 84 4.99 1.02 -12.38
CA LEU A 84 4.82 0.00 -13.41
C LEU A 84 5.65 0.28 -14.66
N SER A 85 5.82 1.55 -15.01
CA SER A 85 6.54 1.98 -16.20
C SER A 85 7.09 3.40 -16.07
N GLY A 86 8.19 3.69 -16.76
CA GLY A 86 8.86 4.99 -16.75
C GLY A 86 10.38 4.82 -16.76
N ALA A 87 11.09 5.58 -17.60
CA ALA A 87 12.52 5.35 -17.85
C ALA A 87 13.41 5.58 -16.61
N ASN A 88 12.95 6.36 -15.63
CA ASN A 88 13.71 6.72 -14.43
C ASN A 88 13.04 6.31 -13.10
N ASP A 89 11.85 5.71 -13.15
CA ASP A 89 10.98 5.58 -11.96
C ASP A 89 10.76 4.12 -11.53
N MET A 90 11.41 3.16 -12.18
CA MET A 90 11.25 1.73 -11.88
C MET A 90 12.16 1.21 -10.76
N SER A 91 12.98 2.08 -10.18
CA SER A 91 13.84 1.78 -9.03
C SER A 91 13.01 1.42 -7.80
N ILE A 92 13.62 0.66 -6.90
CA ILE A 92 13.06 0.27 -5.60
C ILE A 92 13.69 1.01 -4.41
N GLY A 93 14.38 2.12 -4.69
CA GLY A 93 15.08 2.94 -3.70
C GLY A 93 14.22 4.01 -3.04
N MET A 94 14.64 5.28 -3.13
CA MET A 94 14.27 6.36 -2.20
C MET A 94 12.77 6.63 -2.08
N ASP A 95 12.02 6.43 -3.16
CA ASP A 95 10.60 6.74 -3.25
C ASP A 95 9.69 5.51 -3.12
N SER A 96 10.26 4.33 -2.84
CA SER A 96 9.49 3.09 -2.64
C SER A 96 9.20 2.85 -1.16
N GLY A 97 7.92 2.78 -0.81
CA GLY A 97 7.48 2.31 0.51
C GLY A 97 7.58 0.79 0.61
N TRP A 98 8.17 0.28 1.70
CA TRP A 98 8.33 -1.15 1.97
C TRP A 98 7.64 -1.56 3.28
N PHE A 99 6.91 -2.68 3.24
CA PHE A 99 5.94 -3.06 4.27
C PHE A 99 6.06 -4.53 4.69
N PHE A 100 5.59 -4.83 5.90
CA PHE A 100 5.67 -6.18 6.48
C PHE A 100 4.66 -7.15 5.86
N SER A 101 3.58 -6.63 5.28
CA SER A 101 2.54 -7.41 4.64
C SER A 101 1.99 -6.74 3.37
N LEU A 102 1.41 -7.55 2.49
CA LEU A 102 0.62 -7.15 1.34
C LEU A 102 -0.54 -6.25 1.75
N ALA A 103 -1.15 -6.49 2.92
CA ALA A 103 -2.25 -5.67 3.41
C ALA A 103 -1.79 -4.24 3.72
N GLU A 104 -0.67 -4.08 4.43
CA GLU A 104 -0.07 -2.77 4.68
C GLU A 104 0.31 -2.07 3.38
N ALA A 105 1.01 -2.77 2.48
CA ALA A 105 1.36 -2.22 1.17
C ALA A 105 0.12 -1.78 0.38
N TYR A 106 -0.96 -2.57 0.43
CA TYR A 106 -2.21 -2.23 -0.24
C TYR A 106 -2.86 -0.95 0.34
N PHE A 107 -2.99 -0.83 1.66
CA PHE A 107 -3.62 0.35 2.28
C PHE A 107 -2.81 1.63 2.11
N GLU A 108 -1.49 1.51 1.96
CA GLU A 108 -0.59 2.63 1.65
C GLU A 108 -0.49 2.93 0.14
N SER A 109 -1.11 2.10 -0.71
CA SER A 109 -1.11 2.28 -2.16
C SER A 109 -2.24 3.18 -2.66
N SER A 110 -2.06 3.77 -3.85
CA SER A 110 -3.14 4.47 -4.56
C SER A 110 -4.36 3.57 -4.82
N ALA A 111 -4.18 2.26 -4.97
CA ALA A 111 -5.27 1.32 -5.22
C ALA A 111 -6.26 1.23 -4.04
N ALA A 112 -5.86 1.54 -2.81
CA ALA A 112 -6.82 1.59 -1.69
C ALA A 112 -7.76 2.79 -1.79
N THR A 113 -7.37 3.85 -2.51
CA THR A 113 -8.18 5.08 -2.62
C THR A 113 -9.45 4.89 -3.43
N ASP A 114 -9.52 3.85 -4.27
CA ASP A 114 -10.70 3.48 -5.06
C ASP A 114 -11.87 2.95 -4.20
N LEU A 115 -11.59 2.50 -2.97
CA LEU A 115 -12.59 1.98 -2.06
C LEU A 115 -13.19 3.06 -1.16
N SER A 116 -14.50 2.99 -0.96
CA SER A 116 -15.22 3.81 0.03
C SER A 116 -15.11 3.23 1.45
N ILE A 117 -13.89 3.18 1.99
CA ILE A 117 -13.58 2.65 3.34
C ILE A 117 -13.00 3.72 4.29
N TRP A 118 -12.86 4.95 3.79
CA TRP A 118 -12.10 6.00 4.46
C TRP A 118 -12.97 6.78 5.44
N ARG A 119 -12.37 7.22 6.54
CA ARG A 119 -13.01 7.96 7.62
C ARG A 119 -12.12 9.10 8.06
N VAL A 120 -12.77 10.15 8.56
CA VAL A 120 -12.06 11.19 9.31
C VAL A 120 -11.90 10.75 10.75
N PHE A 121 -10.68 10.81 11.25
CA PHE A 121 -10.36 10.62 12.65
C PHE A 121 -9.91 11.94 13.28
N ARG A 122 -10.18 12.12 14.57
CA ARG A 122 -9.60 13.19 15.38
C ARG A 122 -8.72 12.58 16.45
N GLN A 123 -7.48 13.03 16.49
CA GLN A 123 -6.52 12.66 17.52
C GLN A 123 -6.47 13.77 18.58
N LYS A 124 -6.65 13.41 19.86
CA LYS A 124 -6.53 14.34 20.99
C LYS A 124 -5.32 13.98 21.85
N GLY A 125 -4.53 14.99 22.23
CA GLY A 125 -3.40 14.81 23.15
C GLY A 125 -2.43 13.71 22.69
N GLU A 126 -2.23 12.72 23.57
CA GLU A 126 -1.35 11.56 23.37
C GLU A 126 -2.10 10.30 22.88
N GLU A 127 -3.34 10.44 22.40
CA GLU A 127 -4.08 9.31 21.82
C GLU A 127 -3.27 8.64 20.70
N THR A 128 -3.31 7.30 20.67
CA THR A 128 -2.70 6.51 19.61
C THR A 128 -3.32 6.88 18.27
N TYR A 129 -2.47 7.04 17.25
CA TYR A 129 -2.92 7.25 15.88
C TYR A 129 -3.84 6.10 15.40
N PRO A 130 -4.93 6.37 14.64
CA PRO A 130 -5.37 7.68 14.15
C PRO A 130 -6.29 8.45 15.12
N GLY A 131 -6.63 7.91 16.29
CA GLY A 131 -7.54 8.53 17.27
C GLY A 131 -8.99 8.03 17.11
N THR A 132 -9.96 8.90 17.37
CA THR A 132 -11.39 8.54 17.33
C THR A 132 -12.02 8.88 15.99
N ALA A 133 -12.75 7.93 15.40
CA ALA A 133 -13.50 8.15 14.16
C ALA A 133 -14.63 9.19 14.37
N LEU A 134 -14.71 10.18 13.48
CA LEU A 134 -15.72 11.24 13.49
C LEU A 134 -16.82 11.01 12.45
N THR A 135 -16.52 10.36 11.34
CA THR A 135 -17.43 10.15 10.22
C THR A 135 -17.72 8.67 9.98
N PRO A 136 -18.84 8.34 9.31
CA PRO A 136 -18.96 7.04 8.63
C PRO A 136 -17.90 6.89 7.52
N GLU A 137 -17.83 5.69 6.94
CA GLU A 137 -16.99 5.44 5.76
C GLU A 137 -17.47 6.26 4.56
N SER A 138 -16.52 6.74 3.76
CA SER A 138 -16.72 7.50 2.54
C SER A 138 -15.60 7.20 1.53
N ASP A 139 -15.71 7.70 0.31
CA ASP A 139 -14.60 7.72 -0.64
C ASP A 139 -13.45 8.62 -0.19
N TRP A 140 -12.28 8.42 -0.79
CA TRP A 140 -11.04 9.12 -0.45
C TRP A 140 -11.15 10.64 -0.60
N ALA A 141 -11.73 11.12 -1.69
CA ALA A 141 -11.80 12.55 -2.00
C ALA A 141 -12.72 13.28 -1.01
N SER A 142 -13.94 12.79 -0.82
CA SER A 142 -14.90 13.35 0.13
C SER A 142 -14.34 13.36 1.57
N THR A 143 -13.57 12.34 1.94
CA THR A 143 -12.93 12.28 3.26
C THR A 143 -11.89 13.39 3.44
N TRP A 144 -11.06 13.66 2.44
CA TRP A 144 -10.09 14.75 2.49
C TRP A 144 -10.73 16.14 2.45
N GLU A 145 -11.78 16.32 1.66
CA GLU A 145 -12.57 17.57 1.65
C GLU A 145 -13.09 17.89 3.06
N GLU A 146 -13.64 16.90 3.75
CA GLU A 146 -14.10 17.05 5.13
C GLU A 146 -12.96 17.36 6.11
N ILE A 147 -11.80 16.72 5.96
CA ILE A 147 -10.61 17.03 6.75
C ILE A 147 -10.19 18.50 6.56
N TYR A 148 -10.16 18.99 5.32
CA TYR A 148 -9.79 20.38 5.05
C TYR A 148 -10.80 21.36 5.64
N ARG A 149 -12.10 21.06 5.53
CA ARG A 149 -13.15 21.85 6.17
C ARG A 149 -12.98 21.92 7.69
N LEU A 150 -12.70 20.78 8.34
CA LEU A 150 -12.48 20.70 9.78
C LEU A 150 -11.21 21.43 10.23
N ARG A 151 -10.11 21.31 9.48
CA ARG A 151 -8.85 22.03 9.75
C ARG A 151 -9.01 23.54 9.57
N ALA A 152 -9.83 24.00 8.63
CA ALA A 152 -10.14 25.42 8.47
C ALA A 152 -10.96 25.97 9.66
N ALA A 153 -11.87 25.16 10.21
CA ALA A 153 -12.70 25.55 11.35
C ALA A 153 -11.98 25.45 12.71
N ASP A 154 -11.07 24.49 12.87
CA ASP A 154 -10.28 24.26 14.10
C ASP A 154 -8.83 23.91 13.74
N PRO A 155 -7.98 24.92 13.44
CA PRO A 155 -6.60 24.70 12.98
C PRO A 155 -5.67 24.06 14.02
N ALA A 156 -6.06 24.12 15.31
CA ALA A 156 -5.27 23.53 16.39
C ALA A 156 -5.52 22.02 16.55
N ALA A 157 -6.64 21.51 16.02
CA ALA A 157 -6.96 20.10 16.09
C ALA A 157 -6.25 19.26 15.02
N ARG A 158 -5.98 18.01 15.38
CA ARG A 158 -5.36 17.02 14.49
C ARG A 158 -6.44 16.12 13.91
N TYR A 159 -6.67 16.24 12.61
CA TYR A 159 -7.58 15.41 11.83
C TYR A 159 -6.79 14.55 10.85
N HIS A 160 -7.15 13.27 10.76
CA HIS A 160 -6.44 12.27 9.94
C HIS A 160 -7.41 11.53 9.04
N CYS A 161 -6.95 11.15 7.85
CA CYS A 161 -7.64 10.19 7.00
C CYS A 161 -7.17 8.78 7.40
N GLY A 162 -8.08 7.82 7.53
CA GLY A 162 -7.73 6.43 7.77
C GLY A 162 -8.89 5.50 7.49
N HIS A 163 -8.71 4.20 7.73
CA HIS A 163 -9.77 3.19 7.64
C HIS A 163 -9.92 2.44 8.96
N SER A 164 -11.05 1.76 9.14
CA SER A 164 -11.29 0.86 10.28
C SER A 164 -11.12 -0.62 9.91
N VAL A 165 -10.64 -0.92 8.71
CA VAL A 165 -10.36 -2.30 8.27
C VAL A 165 -9.22 -2.88 9.11
N ILE A 166 -9.48 -4.03 9.74
CA ILE A 166 -8.49 -4.77 10.53
C ILE A 166 -7.70 -5.67 9.58
N HIS A 167 -6.38 -5.69 9.68
CA HIS A 167 -5.49 -6.66 9.02
C HIS A 167 -4.41 -7.11 10.01
N ARG A 168 -3.85 -8.32 9.82
CA ARG A 168 -2.86 -8.95 10.71
C ARG A 168 -1.73 -9.58 9.93
#